data_AF-A0A4U8SSL7-F1
#
_entry.id   AF-A0A4U8SSL7-F1
#
_cell.length_a   1.000
_cell.length_b   1.000
_cell.length_c   1.000
_cell.angle_alpha   90.00
_cell.angle_beta   90.00
_cell.angle_gamma   90.00
#
_symmetry.space_group_name_H-M   'P 1'
#
loop_
_entity.id
_entity.type
_entity.pdbx_description
1 polymer ?
#
loop_
_entity_poly.entity_id
_entity_poly.type
_entity_poly.pdbx_seq_one_letter_code
_entity_poly.pdbx_strand_id
1 'polypeptide(L)'
;MIEKKLKRKKTLIKIKKILKVFKALFILWIIYLIGIPLYYTPYELQPSYWKIKEICELDIMPHSKKRTEKLLKVFRVNPNNLQNNLKLENNNYIVRIRYDTKRIKAQLNVEMDSKKNITKINESGSVWYNLRPTMLGNEGNMDFRLIWDNYLTCGDILIKNMPECFKDNKFICNQL
;
A
#
# COMPACT_ATOMS: atom_id res chain seq x y z
N MET A 1 -17.81 -37.30 53.44
CA MET A 1 -17.36 -35.93 53.09
C MET A 1 -16.26 -35.89 52.01
N ILE A 2 -15.34 -36.88 52.00
CA ILE A 2 -14.17 -36.94 51.11
C ILE A 2 -14.55 -37.20 49.62
N GLU A 3 -15.52 -38.08 49.35
CA GLU A 3 -15.94 -38.39 47.97
C GLU A 3 -16.52 -37.19 47.22
N LYS A 4 -17.30 -36.33 47.89
CA LYS A 4 -17.82 -35.07 47.32
C LYS A 4 -16.67 -34.13 46.91
N LYS A 5 -15.58 -34.07 47.69
CA LYS A 5 -14.39 -33.26 47.35
C LYS A 5 -13.63 -33.85 46.16
N LEU A 6 -13.53 -35.18 46.07
CA LEU A 6 -12.86 -35.85 44.96
C LEU A 6 -13.62 -35.70 43.63
N LYS A 7 -14.96 -35.80 43.67
CA LYS A 7 -15.84 -35.59 42.51
C LYS A 7 -15.77 -34.15 41.99
N ARG A 8 -15.71 -33.15 42.89
CA ARG A 8 -15.48 -31.73 42.55
C ARG A 8 -14.10 -31.46 41.94
N LYS A 9 -13.03 -32.11 42.44
CA LYS A 9 -11.70 -31.99 41.82
C LYS A 9 -11.68 -32.56 40.40
N LYS A 10 -12.32 -33.72 40.16
CA LYS A 10 -12.42 -34.32 38.82
C LYS A 10 -13.19 -33.43 37.83
N THR A 11 -14.29 -32.80 38.25
CA THR A 11 -15.04 -31.87 37.37
C THR A 11 -14.25 -30.59 37.08
N LEU A 12 -13.54 -30.02 38.06
CA LEU A 12 -12.67 -28.85 37.86
C LEU A 12 -11.54 -29.14 36.85
N ILE A 13 -10.94 -30.32 36.91
CA ILE A 13 -9.88 -30.73 35.95
C ILE A 13 -10.46 -30.85 34.53
N LYS A 14 -11.66 -31.44 34.38
CA LYS A 14 -12.35 -31.53 33.08
C LYS A 14 -12.69 -30.14 32.52
N ILE A 15 -13.23 -29.24 33.34
CA ILE A 15 -13.55 -27.86 32.95
C ILE A 15 -12.28 -27.11 32.50
N LYS A 16 -11.17 -27.24 33.24
CA LYS A 16 -9.89 -26.62 32.85
C LYS A 16 -9.37 -27.13 31.50
N LYS A 17 -9.53 -28.44 31.21
CA LYS A 17 -9.17 -29.01 29.90
C LYS A 17 -10.04 -28.44 28.77
N ILE A 18 -11.36 -28.38 28.96
CA ILE A 18 -12.30 -27.82 27.98
C ILE A 18 -12.01 -26.34 27.72
N LEU A 19 -11.77 -25.56 28.78
CA LEU A 19 -11.43 -24.14 28.67
C LEU A 19 -10.13 -23.92 27.88
N LYS A 20 -9.15 -24.82 28.02
CA LYS A 20 -7.89 -24.76 27.28
C LYS A 20 -8.09 -25.01 25.78
N VAL A 21 -8.95 -25.97 25.42
CA VAL A 21 -9.33 -26.25 24.03
C VAL A 21 -10.11 -25.08 23.43
N PHE A 22 -11.08 -24.52 24.18
CA PHE A 22 -11.83 -23.35 23.74
C PHE A 22 -10.95 -22.13 23.49
N LYS A 23 -9.95 -21.87 24.35
CA LYS A 23 -8.98 -20.79 24.12
C LYS A 23 -8.19 -20.99 22.82
N ALA A 24 -7.75 -22.21 22.53
CA ALA A 24 -7.03 -22.52 21.29
C ALA A 24 -7.92 -22.32 20.05
N LEU A 25 -9.15 -22.82 20.09
CA LEU A 25 -10.14 -22.63 19.01
C LEU A 25 -10.48 -21.16 18.79
N PHE A 26 -10.62 -20.37 19.85
CA PHE A 26 -10.89 -18.95 19.76
C PHE A 26 -9.74 -18.18 19.07
N ILE A 27 -8.49 -18.51 19.37
CA ILE A 27 -7.32 -17.93 18.69
C ILE A 27 -7.32 -18.29 17.21
N LEU A 28 -7.56 -19.56 16.87
CA LEU A 28 -7.69 -20.02 15.48
C LEU A 28 -8.81 -19.30 14.73
N TRP A 29 -9.94 -19.09 15.39
CA TRP A 29 -11.08 -18.39 14.82
C TRP A 29 -10.79 -16.90 14.56
N ILE A 30 -10.06 -16.22 15.45
CA ILE A 30 -9.59 -14.85 15.24
C ILE A 30 -8.65 -14.78 14.03
N ILE A 31 -7.68 -15.69 13.94
CA ILE A 31 -6.74 -15.75 12.81
C ILE A 31 -7.50 -15.98 11.49
N TYR A 32 -8.49 -16.89 11.50
CA TYR A 32 -9.34 -17.16 10.34
C TYR A 32 -10.16 -15.93 9.92
N LEU A 33 -10.78 -15.25 10.88
CA LEU A 33 -11.62 -14.07 10.61
C LEU A 33 -10.86 -12.82 10.20
N ILE A 34 -9.63 -12.62 10.67
CA ILE A 34 -8.86 -11.40 10.36
C ILE A 34 -7.89 -11.65 9.19
N GLY A 35 -7.26 -12.83 9.15
CA GLY A 35 -6.24 -13.16 8.16
C GLY A 35 -6.79 -13.32 6.75
N ILE A 36 -7.95 -13.99 6.59
CA ILE A 36 -8.54 -14.21 5.26
C ILE A 36 -9.03 -12.88 4.64
N PRO A 37 -9.76 -12.01 5.35
CA PRO A 37 -10.17 -10.73 4.77
C PRO A 37 -8.99 -9.83 4.43
N LEU A 38 -7.92 -9.77 5.23
CA LEU A 38 -6.76 -8.94 4.87
C LEU A 38 -6.08 -9.39 3.57
N TYR A 39 -6.04 -10.69 3.30
CA TYR A 39 -5.43 -11.22 2.08
C TYR A 39 -6.34 -11.05 0.84
N TYR A 40 -7.63 -11.32 1.00
CA TYR A 40 -8.61 -11.32 -0.10
C TYR A 40 -9.34 -10.01 -0.32
N THR A 41 -9.21 -9.01 0.55
CA THR A 41 -9.85 -7.70 0.35
C THR A 41 -9.33 -7.05 -0.91
N PRO A 42 -10.17 -6.80 -1.94
CA PRO A 42 -9.74 -6.13 -3.15
C PRO A 42 -9.20 -4.73 -2.83
N TYR A 43 -8.20 -4.30 -3.60
CA TYR A 43 -7.54 -3.01 -3.37
C TYR A 43 -8.51 -1.83 -3.49
N GLU A 44 -9.52 -1.96 -4.34
CA GLU A 44 -10.56 -0.95 -4.61
C GLU A 44 -11.41 -0.59 -3.39
N LEU A 45 -11.50 -1.47 -2.38
CA LEU A 45 -12.19 -1.14 -1.12
C LEU A 45 -11.35 -0.20 -0.23
N GLN A 46 -10.06 -0.02 -0.53
CA GLN A 46 -9.16 0.76 0.31
C GLN A 46 -9.03 2.19 -0.21
N PRO A 47 -9.37 3.23 0.58
CA PRO A 47 -9.32 4.62 0.12
C PRO A 47 -7.90 5.08 -0.24
N SER A 48 -6.88 4.50 0.40
CA SER A 48 -5.47 4.77 0.05
C SER A 48 -5.11 4.31 -1.36
N TYR A 49 -5.76 3.25 -1.88
CA TYR A 49 -5.50 2.73 -3.22
C TYR A 49 -5.95 3.72 -4.30
N TRP A 50 -7.16 4.26 -4.17
CA TRP A 50 -7.65 5.28 -5.11
C TRP A 50 -6.76 6.53 -5.15
N LYS A 51 -6.23 6.91 -3.99
CA LYS A 51 -5.35 8.06 -3.89
C LYS A 51 -4.02 7.86 -4.62
N ILE A 52 -3.39 6.69 -4.49
CA ILE A 52 -2.17 6.40 -5.26
C ILE A 52 -2.48 6.24 -6.74
N LYS A 53 -3.62 5.63 -7.09
CA LYS A 53 -4.06 5.49 -8.48
C LYS A 53 -4.22 6.85 -9.16
N GLU A 54 -4.83 7.82 -8.49
CA GLU A 54 -4.95 9.19 -8.98
C GLU A 54 -3.56 9.85 -9.21
N ILE A 55 -2.60 9.64 -8.31
CA ILE A 55 -1.22 10.14 -8.48
C ILE A 55 -0.58 9.53 -9.73
N CYS A 56 -0.68 8.21 -9.91
CA CYS A 56 -0.08 7.49 -11.02
C CYS A 56 -0.71 7.88 -12.37
N GLU A 57 -2.03 8.01 -12.44
CA GLU A 57 -2.73 8.44 -13.65
C GLU A 57 -2.31 9.86 -14.06
N LEU A 58 -2.17 10.76 -13.09
CA LEU A 58 -1.72 12.13 -13.33
C LEU A 58 -0.27 12.20 -13.81
N ASP A 59 0.57 11.21 -13.52
CA ASP A 59 1.97 11.22 -13.98
C ASP A 59 2.13 10.91 -15.48
N ILE A 60 1.25 10.06 -16.03
CA ILE A 60 1.28 9.70 -17.46
C ILE A 60 0.67 10.79 -18.35
N MET A 61 -0.27 11.59 -17.82
CA MET A 61 -0.95 12.62 -18.60
C MET A 61 0.04 13.60 -19.24
N PRO A 62 -0.19 14.10 -20.46
CA PRO A 62 0.69 15.09 -21.07
C PRO A 62 0.76 16.38 -20.23
N HIS A 63 1.92 17.05 -20.28
CA HIS A 63 2.15 18.27 -19.50
C HIS A 63 1.14 19.36 -19.90
N SER A 64 0.32 19.79 -18.94
CA SER A 64 -0.70 20.81 -19.15
C SER A 64 -0.93 21.57 -17.84
N LYS A 65 -1.39 22.83 -17.94
CA LYS A 65 -1.70 23.64 -16.75
C LYS A 65 -2.69 22.92 -15.82
N LYS A 66 -3.71 22.26 -16.40
CA LYS A 66 -4.71 21.47 -15.67
C LYS A 66 -4.09 20.27 -14.93
N ARG A 67 -3.11 19.59 -15.53
CA ARG A 67 -2.36 18.51 -14.87
C ARG A 67 -1.58 19.05 -13.67
N THR A 68 -0.86 20.16 -13.86
CA THR A 68 -0.06 20.80 -12.80
C THR A 68 -0.91 21.20 -11.61
N GLU A 69 -2.05 21.85 -11.84
CA GLU A 69 -2.98 22.25 -10.78
C GLU A 69 -3.53 21.04 -10.01
N LYS A 70 -3.89 19.95 -10.72
CA LYS A 70 -4.34 18.71 -10.07
C LYS A 70 -3.24 18.06 -9.23
N LEU A 71 -2.02 17.95 -9.74
CA LEU A 71 -0.88 17.39 -8.99
C LEU A 71 -0.60 18.20 -7.73
N LEU A 72 -0.54 19.53 -7.82
CA LEU A 72 -0.35 20.39 -6.66
C LEU A 72 -1.46 20.18 -5.61
N LYS A 73 -2.72 20.01 -6.06
CA LYS A 73 -3.85 19.73 -5.17
C LYS A 73 -3.74 18.37 -4.47
N VAL A 74 -3.38 17.32 -5.21
CA VAL A 74 -3.23 15.95 -4.67
C VAL A 74 -2.14 15.89 -3.60
N PHE A 75 -1.02 16.56 -3.85
CA PHE A 75 0.10 16.70 -2.90
C PHE A 75 -0.16 17.76 -1.81
N ARG A 76 -1.33 18.43 -1.83
CA ARG A 76 -1.72 19.50 -0.88
C ARG A 76 -0.69 20.63 -0.79
N VAL A 77 -0.09 20.97 -1.92
CA VAL A 77 0.94 21.99 -2.02
C VAL A 77 0.29 23.35 -2.20
N ASN A 78 0.54 24.26 -1.28
CA ASN A 78 0.23 25.66 -1.48
C ASN A 78 1.26 26.27 -2.44
N PRO A 79 0.86 26.97 -3.52
CA PRO A 79 1.78 27.68 -4.41
C PRO A 79 2.79 28.57 -3.67
N ASN A 80 2.38 29.17 -2.55
CA ASN A 80 3.26 30.01 -1.73
C ASN A 80 4.36 29.20 -1.03
N ASN A 81 4.10 27.93 -0.69
CA ASN A 81 5.09 27.05 -0.08
C ASN A 81 6.16 26.55 -1.07
N LEU A 82 5.88 26.60 -2.37
CA LEU A 82 6.89 26.27 -3.39
C LEU A 82 8.05 27.27 -3.33
N GLN A 83 7.75 28.55 -3.11
CA GLN A 83 8.77 29.60 -3.12
C GLN A 83 9.76 29.50 -1.95
N ASN A 84 9.30 28.99 -0.81
CA ASN A 84 10.13 28.87 0.40
C ASN A 84 11.11 27.69 0.35
N ASN A 85 10.90 26.73 -0.56
CA ASN A 85 11.69 25.49 -0.65
C ASN A 85 12.51 25.38 -1.95
N LEU A 86 12.75 26.52 -2.61
CA LEU A 86 13.50 26.57 -3.87
C LEU A 86 14.97 26.25 -3.61
N LYS A 87 15.49 25.27 -4.35
CA LYS A 87 16.94 25.03 -4.48
C LYS A 87 17.35 25.31 -5.91
N LEU A 88 18.43 26.06 -6.09
CA LEU A 88 18.99 26.31 -7.41
C LEU A 88 19.86 25.11 -7.83
N GLU A 89 19.51 24.46 -8.92
CA GLU A 89 20.27 23.35 -9.52
C GLU A 89 20.31 23.58 -11.04
N ASN A 90 21.50 23.66 -11.64
CA ASN A 90 21.70 23.81 -13.09
C ASN A 90 20.88 24.96 -13.74
N ASN A 91 20.94 26.16 -13.18
CA ASN A 91 20.20 27.36 -13.62
C ASN A 91 18.67 27.31 -13.53
N ASN A 92 18.10 26.20 -13.02
CA ASN A 92 16.68 26.05 -12.75
C ASN A 92 16.44 25.96 -11.24
N TYR A 93 15.26 26.37 -10.79
CA TYR A 93 14.85 26.13 -9.42
C TYR A 93 14.12 24.80 -9.32
N ILE A 94 14.56 23.94 -8.42
CA ILE A 94 13.93 22.65 -8.15
C ILE A 94 13.33 22.65 -6.76
N VAL A 95 12.08 22.18 -6.69
CA VAL A 95 11.37 21.91 -5.45
C VAL A 95 11.00 20.43 -5.42
N ARG A 96 11.35 19.75 -4.33
CA ARG A 96 11.01 18.34 -4.11
C ARG A 96 10.09 18.25 -2.90
N ILE A 97 8.86 17.81 -3.12
CA ILE A 97 7.82 17.71 -2.09
C ILE A 97 7.52 16.24 -1.85
N ARG A 98 7.74 15.78 -0.62
CA ARG A 98 7.40 14.42 -0.21
C ARG A 98 5.96 14.34 0.26
N TYR A 99 5.27 13.30 -0.18
CA TYR A 99 3.97 12.89 0.31
C TYR A 99 4.11 11.52 0.96
N ASP A 100 4.41 11.55 2.26
CA ASP A 100 4.60 10.36 3.07
C ASP A 100 3.41 10.15 4.00
N THR A 101 2.76 9.01 3.85
CA THR A 101 1.72 8.51 4.75
C THR A 101 2.08 7.09 5.17
N LYS A 102 1.31 6.52 6.10
CA LYS A 102 1.51 5.12 6.54
C LYS A 102 1.50 4.11 5.39
N ARG A 103 0.78 4.40 4.30
CA ARG A 103 0.60 3.47 3.17
C ARG A 103 1.09 3.97 1.84
N ILE A 104 1.38 5.26 1.69
CA ILE A 104 1.80 5.86 0.42
C ILE A 104 3.09 6.61 0.67
N LYS A 105 4.08 6.41 -0.19
CA LYS A 105 5.24 7.29 -0.30
C LYS A 105 5.32 7.75 -1.75
N ALA A 106 5.29 9.05 -1.96
CA ALA A 106 5.35 9.67 -3.26
C ALA A 106 6.19 10.93 -3.18
N GLN A 107 6.81 11.34 -4.28
CA GLN A 107 7.56 12.59 -4.33
C GLN A 107 7.21 13.35 -5.59
N LEU A 108 6.83 14.61 -5.41
CA LEU A 108 6.58 15.55 -6.49
C LEU A 108 7.83 16.40 -6.71
N ASN A 109 8.36 16.36 -7.92
CA ASN A 109 9.46 17.20 -8.36
C ASN A 109 8.90 18.30 -9.26
N VAL A 110 9.11 19.55 -8.86
CA VAL A 110 8.71 20.73 -9.60
C VAL A 110 9.97 21.47 -10.02
N GLU A 111 10.11 21.71 -11.31
CA GLU A 111 11.18 22.50 -11.90
C GLU A 111 10.61 23.83 -12.37
N MET A 112 11.33 24.91 -12.10
CA MET A 112 10.95 26.27 -12.46
C MET A 112 12.09 27.00 -13.14
N ASP A 113 11.73 27.89 -14.07
CA ASP A 113 12.67 28.80 -14.72
C ASP A 113 13.17 29.91 -13.76
N SER A 114 14.11 30.72 -14.23
CA SER A 114 14.63 31.89 -13.49
C SER A 114 13.56 32.95 -13.16
N LYS A 115 12.43 32.95 -13.87
CA LYS A 115 11.26 33.81 -13.64
C LYS A 115 10.23 33.16 -12.70
N LYS A 116 10.55 32.00 -12.10
CA LYS A 116 9.69 31.19 -11.22
C LYS A 116 8.42 30.64 -11.88
N ASN A 117 8.41 30.45 -13.21
CA ASN A 117 7.37 29.71 -13.90
C ASN A 117 7.66 28.21 -13.86
N ILE A 118 6.63 27.41 -13.61
CA ILE A 118 6.76 25.94 -13.64
C ILE A 118 7.01 25.49 -15.08
N THR A 119 8.20 24.95 -15.33
CA THR A 119 8.60 24.40 -16.63
C THR A 119 8.29 22.91 -16.72
N LYS A 120 8.42 22.20 -15.59
CA LYS A 120 8.23 20.75 -15.53
C LYS A 120 7.70 20.34 -14.16
N ILE A 121 6.80 19.35 -14.17
CA ILE A 121 6.30 18.71 -12.97
C ILE A 121 6.22 17.21 -13.19
N ASN A 122 6.97 16.47 -12.39
CA ASN A 122 7.05 15.02 -12.50
C ASN A 122 6.88 14.39 -11.12
N GLU A 123 6.20 13.25 -11.09
CA GLU A 123 6.23 12.37 -9.94
C GLU A 123 7.52 11.52 -9.99
N SER A 124 8.07 11.16 -8.84
CA SER A 124 9.17 10.20 -8.77
C SER A 124 8.88 9.09 -7.78
N GLY A 125 8.63 7.89 -8.33
CA GLY A 125 8.74 6.63 -7.61
C GLY A 125 7.64 6.43 -6.58
N SER A 126 6.40 6.76 -6.91
CA SER A 126 5.23 6.50 -6.07
C SER A 126 5.06 5.03 -5.73
N VAL A 127 5.01 4.73 -4.43
CA VAL A 127 4.75 3.39 -3.89
C VAL A 127 3.56 3.38 -2.95
N TRP A 128 2.78 2.31 -3.03
CA TRP A 128 1.68 2.03 -2.12
C TRP A 128 1.84 0.69 -1.42
N TYR A 129 1.90 0.72 -0.10
CA TYR A 129 1.98 -0.45 0.76
C TYR A 129 0.59 -1.06 0.94
N ASN A 130 0.43 -2.27 0.42
CA ASN A 130 -0.83 -3.01 0.52
C ASN A 130 -1.00 -3.71 1.87
N LEU A 131 0.08 -3.78 2.68
CA LEU A 131 0.14 -4.42 4.00
C LEU A 131 -0.34 -5.88 3.99
N ARG A 132 -0.28 -6.55 2.83
CA ARG A 132 -0.60 -7.96 2.72
C ARG A 132 0.62 -8.77 3.16
N PRO A 133 0.44 -9.78 4.03
CA PRO A 133 1.54 -10.65 4.40
C PRO A 133 1.97 -11.49 3.19
N THR A 134 3.26 -11.47 2.87
CA THR A 134 3.87 -12.48 1.99
C THR A 134 4.59 -13.47 2.86
N MET A 135 4.35 -14.76 2.59
CA MET A 135 5.17 -15.82 3.13
C MET A 135 6.33 -16.05 2.17
N LEU A 136 7.55 -15.81 2.64
CA LEU A 136 8.76 -16.28 1.98
C LEU A 136 9.21 -17.56 2.65
N GLY A 137 9.66 -18.53 1.86
CA GLY A 137 10.29 -19.71 2.41
C GLY A 137 11.27 -20.35 1.46
N ASN A 138 12.28 -21.00 2.03
CA ASN A 138 13.19 -21.88 1.30
C ASN A 138 12.99 -23.30 1.82
N GLU A 139 12.46 -24.17 0.98
CA GLU A 139 12.21 -25.58 1.29
C GLU A 139 13.48 -26.31 1.74
N GLY A 140 14.65 -25.93 1.21
CA GLY A 140 15.93 -26.56 1.52
C GLY A 140 16.46 -26.33 2.94
N ASN A 141 15.98 -25.29 3.65
CA ASN A 141 16.42 -24.98 5.03
C ASN A 141 15.25 -24.83 6.02
N MET A 142 14.01 -25.10 5.59
CA MET A 142 12.79 -24.90 6.39
C MET A 142 12.68 -23.49 7.03
N ASP A 143 13.23 -22.46 6.37
CA ASP A 143 13.09 -21.08 6.82
C ASP A 143 11.77 -20.51 6.28
N PHE A 144 10.93 -19.98 7.16
CA PHE A 144 9.66 -19.33 6.83
C PHE A 144 9.65 -17.93 7.43
N ARG A 145 9.48 -16.91 6.59
CA ARG A 145 9.44 -15.51 7.00
C ARG A 145 8.14 -14.87 6.55
N LEU A 146 7.48 -14.17 7.47
CA LEU A 146 6.32 -13.34 7.18
C LEU A 146 6.76 -11.90 7.02
N ILE A 147 6.55 -11.35 5.83
CA ILE A 147 6.91 -9.97 5.48
C ILE A 147 5.63 -9.17 5.21
N TRP A 148 5.58 -7.94 5.74
CA TRP A 148 4.42 -7.06 5.69
C TRP A 148 4.67 -5.76 4.90
N ASP A 149 5.83 -5.63 4.26
CA ASP A 149 6.27 -4.42 3.55
C ASP A 149 5.98 -4.46 2.04
N ASN A 150 5.14 -5.40 1.59
CA ASN A 150 4.68 -5.44 0.21
C ASN A 150 4.17 -4.08 -0.27
N TYR A 151 4.70 -3.65 -1.39
CA TYR A 151 4.30 -2.42 -2.06
C TYR A 151 4.02 -2.64 -3.54
N LEU A 152 3.22 -1.76 -4.10
CA LEU A 152 2.97 -1.65 -5.54
C LEU A 152 3.48 -0.30 -6.01
N THR A 153 4.15 -0.29 -7.14
CA THR A 153 4.56 0.93 -7.83
C THR A 153 3.46 1.40 -8.78
N CYS A 154 3.59 2.62 -9.30
CA CYS A 154 2.68 3.09 -10.35
C CYS A 154 2.65 2.15 -11.56
N GLY A 155 3.79 1.57 -11.97
CA GLY A 155 3.84 0.60 -13.06
C GLY A 155 2.92 -0.59 -12.81
N ASP A 156 2.98 -1.19 -11.62
CA ASP A 156 2.14 -2.32 -11.24
C ASP A 156 0.65 -1.96 -11.20
N ILE A 157 0.32 -0.77 -10.68
CA ILE A 157 -1.07 -0.29 -10.58
C ILE A 157 -1.67 -0.04 -11.96
N LEU A 158 -0.88 0.50 -12.89
CA LEU A 158 -1.31 0.82 -14.24
C LEU A 158 -1.46 -0.43 -15.10
N ILE A 159 -0.51 -1.38 -15.03
CA ILE A 159 -0.59 -2.69 -15.71
C ILE A 159 -1.84 -3.45 -15.24
N LYS A 160 -2.18 -3.36 -13.95
CA LYS A 160 -3.37 -4.03 -13.40
C LYS A 160 -4.69 -3.49 -13.97
N ASN A 161 -4.70 -2.26 -14.45
CA ASN A 161 -5.85 -1.63 -15.12
C ASN A 161 -5.82 -1.79 -16.65
N MET A 162 -4.78 -2.41 -17.23
CA MET A 162 -4.76 -2.69 -18.67
C MET A 162 -5.71 -3.84 -19.04
N PRO A 163 -6.21 -3.88 -20.28
CA PRO A 163 -6.92 -5.06 -20.81
C PRO A 163 -6.12 -6.34 -20.56
N GLU A 164 -6.79 -7.48 -20.37
CA GLU A 164 -6.14 -8.77 -20.06
C GLU A 164 -4.97 -9.11 -20.99
N CYS A 165 -5.03 -8.69 -22.27
CA CYS A 165 -3.97 -8.91 -23.24
C CYS A 165 -2.61 -8.27 -22.89
N PHE A 166 -2.54 -7.27 -22.01
CA PHE A 166 -1.27 -6.66 -21.58
C PHE A 166 -0.74 -7.18 -20.24
N LYS A 167 -1.54 -7.96 -19.49
CA LYS A 167 -1.14 -8.49 -18.17
C LYS A 167 -0.18 -9.69 -18.29
N ASP A 168 -0.21 -10.38 -19.42
CA ASP A 168 0.49 -11.66 -19.62
C ASP A 168 1.79 -11.55 -20.44
N ASN A 169 2.30 -10.35 -20.73
CA ASN A 169 3.44 -10.12 -21.65
C ASN A 169 3.28 -10.78 -23.04
N LYS A 170 2.06 -11.19 -23.41
CA LYS A 170 1.71 -11.71 -24.73
C LYS A 170 1.15 -10.56 -25.55
N PHE A 171 1.99 -9.97 -26.40
CA PHE A 171 1.67 -8.87 -27.31
C PHE A 171 0.67 -9.25 -28.42
N ILE A 172 -0.45 -9.88 -28.10
CA ILE A 172 -1.52 -10.19 -29.07
C ILE A 172 -2.85 -9.76 -28.45
N CYS A 173 -3.21 -8.49 -28.66
CA CYS A 173 -4.59 -8.06 -28.52
C CYS A 173 -5.27 -8.31 -29.87
N ASN A 174 -6.08 -9.36 -29.98
CA ASN A 174 -6.95 -9.54 -31.14
C ASN A 174 -8.00 -8.42 -31.09
N GLN A 175 -7.96 -7.53 -32.09
CA GLN A 175 -9.02 -6.56 -32.33
C GLN A 175 -10.30 -7.31 -32.72
N LEU A 176 -11.37 -7.09 -31.96
CA LEU A 176 -12.76 -7.34 -32.38
C LEU A 176 -13.46 -5.99 -32.49
#